data_AF-A0A2V8V6H8-F1
#
_entry.id   AF-A0A2V8V6H8-F1
#
_cell.length_a   1.000
_cell.length_b   1.000
_cell.length_c   1.000
_cell.angle_alpha   90.00
_cell.angle_beta   90.00
_cell.angle_gamma   90.00
#
_symmetry.space_group_name_H-M   'P 1'
#
loop_
_entity.id
_entity.type
_entity.pdbx_description
1 polymer ?
#
loop_
_entity_poly.entity_id
_entity_poly.type
_entity_poly.pdbx_seq_one_letter_code
_entity_poly.pdbx_strand_id
1 'polypeptide(L)'
;MNRRYDSARARHAPLPSPEAPAGLAAAEQVLRTLDLPGLEARAYVEKHMPRLARTLTLVPPPRTSGRILELGCYMQITPFLKQFCSYQEVRGGYLGPLGGAEPKAVNVRGQRFTITLDLFDVERDRFPYDDGYFETVLACELI
;
A
#
# COMPACT_ATOMS: atom_id res chain seq x y z
N MET A 1 15.18 10.27 -42.73
CA MET A 1 15.86 10.02 -41.44
C MET A 1 14.82 9.40 -40.50
N ASN A 2 14.80 8.07 -40.39
CA ASN A 2 13.75 7.33 -39.69
C ASN A 2 14.43 6.24 -38.83
N ARG A 3 14.62 6.48 -37.52
CA ARG A 3 15.14 5.47 -36.59
C ARG A 3 13.99 4.52 -36.22
N ARG A 4 13.88 3.44 -36.98
CA ARG A 4 13.08 2.27 -36.59
C ARG A 4 13.71 1.66 -35.34
N TYR A 5 12.91 1.52 -34.28
CA TYR A 5 13.26 0.77 -33.08
C TYR A 5 13.44 -0.70 -33.44
N ASP A 6 14.65 -1.23 -33.20
CA ASP A 6 15.03 -2.61 -33.49
C ASP A 6 14.56 -3.52 -32.34
N SER A 7 13.31 -3.98 -32.42
CA SER A 7 12.57 -4.63 -31.33
C SER A 7 12.75 -6.16 -31.25
N ALA A 8 13.88 -6.71 -31.71
CA ALA A 8 14.02 -8.16 -31.89
C ALA A 8 14.89 -8.90 -30.85
N ARG A 9 15.72 -8.22 -30.03
CA ARG A 9 16.67 -8.91 -29.12
C ARG A 9 16.33 -8.89 -27.62
N ALA A 10 15.31 -8.17 -27.19
CA ALA A 10 15.01 -7.97 -25.75
C ALA A 10 14.03 -9.00 -25.13
N ARG A 11 13.66 -10.07 -25.84
CA ARG A 11 12.53 -10.93 -25.43
C ARG A 11 12.88 -12.16 -24.58
N HIS A 12 14.12 -12.36 -24.12
CA HIS A 12 14.49 -13.62 -23.44
C HIS A 12 15.61 -13.54 -22.39
N ALA A 13 15.87 -12.37 -21.80
CA ALA A 13 16.63 -12.32 -20.55
C ALA A 13 15.61 -12.31 -19.39
N PRO A 14 15.63 -13.30 -18.47
CA PRO A 14 14.92 -13.16 -17.21
C PRO A 14 15.37 -11.84 -16.58
N LEU A 15 14.41 -11.02 -16.12
CA LEU A 15 14.77 -9.90 -15.26
C LEU A 15 15.61 -10.48 -14.12
N PRO A 16 16.77 -9.88 -13.78
CA PRO A 16 17.55 -10.34 -12.65
C PRO A 16 16.60 -10.41 -11.46
N SER A 17 16.61 -11.54 -10.75
CA SER A 17 15.83 -11.70 -9.53
C SER A 17 16.16 -10.50 -8.65
N PRO A 18 15.19 -9.64 -8.34
CA PRO A 18 15.48 -8.44 -7.60
C PRO A 18 16.02 -8.89 -6.24
N GLU A 19 17.15 -8.32 -5.84
CA GLU A 19 17.75 -8.57 -4.54
C GLU A 19 16.68 -8.42 -3.46
N ALA A 20 16.77 -9.25 -2.41
CA ALA A 20 15.86 -9.11 -1.29
C ALA A 20 16.01 -7.68 -0.75
N PRO A 21 14.93 -6.90 -0.64
CA PRO A 21 15.03 -5.52 -0.19
C PRO A 21 15.59 -5.53 1.21
N ALA A 22 16.51 -4.60 1.48
CA ALA A 22 16.92 -4.32 2.85
C ALA A 22 15.66 -4.10 3.71
N GLY A 23 15.61 -4.74 4.87
CA GLY A 23 14.50 -4.58 5.83
C GLY A 23 13.31 -5.53 5.66
N LEU A 24 13.34 -6.52 4.77
CA LEU A 24 12.23 -7.49 4.62
C LEU A 24 11.86 -8.19 5.95
N ALA A 25 12.86 -8.69 6.68
CA ALA A 25 12.64 -9.34 7.98
C ALA A 25 12.05 -8.36 9.02
N ALA A 26 12.45 -7.09 9.00
CA ALA A 26 11.88 -6.07 9.88
C ALA A 26 10.43 -5.73 9.50
N ALA A 27 10.12 -5.69 8.20
CA ALA A 27 8.77 -5.50 7.70
C ALA A 27 7.85 -6.68 8.10
N GLU A 28 8.31 -7.92 7.99
CA GLU A 28 7.53 -9.08 8.48
C GLU A 28 7.31 -9.00 10.00
N GLN A 29 8.35 -8.65 10.76
CA GLN A 29 8.24 -8.50 12.21
C GLN A 29 7.23 -7.44 12.62
N VAL A 30 7.18 -6.30 11.92
CA VAL A 30 6.20 -5.24 12.23
C VAL A 30 4.79 -5.64 11.82
N LEU A 31 4.61 -6.29 10.66
CA LEU A 31 3.30 -6.77 10.21
C LEU A 31 2.66 -7.77 11.19
N ARG A 32 3.48 -8.63 11.81
CA ARG A 32 3.05 -9.59 12.85
C ARG A 32 2.53 -8.93 14.14
N THR A 33 2.68 -7.61 14.28
CA THR A 33 2.18 -6.86 15.42
C THR A 33 0.75 -6.35 15.26
N LEU A 34 0.16 -6.56 14.06
CA LEU A 34 -1.24 -6.27 13.79
C LEU A 34 -2.14 -7.24 14.57
N ASP A 35 -3.09 -6.71 15.33
CA ASP A 35 -4.03 -7.51 16.09
C ASP A 35 -5.16 -7.98 15.17
N LEU A 36 -5.07 -9.24 14.73
CA LEU A 36 -5.99 -9.84 13.77
C LEU A 36 -7.18 -10.53 14.45
N PRO A 37 -8.42 -10.29 14.00
CA PRO A 37 -9.62 -10.93 14.55
C PRO A 37 -9.75 -12.36 14.03
N GLY A 38 -9.68 -13.34 14.95
CA GLY A 38 -9.92 -14.75 14.64
C GLY A 38 -8.80 -15.44 13.84
N LEU A 39 -9.03 -16.72 13.51
CA LEU A 39 -8.04 -17.58 12.85
C LEU A 39 -7.94 -17.33 11.34
N GLU A 40 -9.04 -16.99 10.68
CA GLU A 40 -9.07 -16.78 9.22
C GLU A 40 -8.27 -15.54 8.80
N ALA A 41 -8.43 -14.43 9.51
CA ALA A 41 -7.66 -13.21 9.24
C ALA A 41 -6.15 -13.43 9.43
N ARG A 42 -5.77 -14.22 10.44
CA ARG A 42 -4.38 -14.65 10.67
C ARG A 42 -3.87 -15.50 9.51
N ALA A 43 -4.62 -16.53 9.11
CA ALA A 43 -4.24 -17.39 8.00
C ALA A 43 -4.08 -16.60 6.68
N TYR A 44 -4.96 -15.63 6.43
CA TYR A 44 -4.85 -14.74 5.28
C TYR A 44 -3.56 -13.92 5.32
N VAL A 45 -3.28 -13.22 6.43
CA VAL A 45 -2.07 -12.40 6.56
C VAL A 45 -0.81 -13.25 6.47
N GLU A 46 -0.77 -14.44 7.07
CA GLU A 46 0.37 -15.35 6.93
C GLU A 46 0.58 -15.80 5.48
N LYS A 47 -0.49 -16.19 4.79
CA LYS A 47 -0.44 -16.57 3.38
C LYS A 47 0.12 -15.45 2.50
N HIS A 48 -0.22 -14.20 2.81
CA HIS A 48 0.17 -13.03 2.03
C HIS A 48 1.38 -12.28 2.61
N MET A 49 1.99 -12.76 3.70
CA MET A 49 3.09 -12.09 4.42
C MET A 49 4.25 -11.67 3.50
N PRO A 50 4.76 -12.53 2.59
CA PRO A 50 5.88 -12.15 1.72
C PRO A 50 5.54 -10.95 0.82
N ARG A 51 4.30 -10.90 0.31
CA ARG A 51 3.80 -9.78 -0.51
C ARG A 51 3.69 -8.51 0.33
N LEU A 52 3.04 -8.59 1.49
CA LEU A 52 2.80 -7.42 2.34
C LEU A 52 4.11 -6.80 2.82
N ALA A 53 5.05 -7.64 3.26
CA ALA A 53 6.38 -7.21 3.70
C ALA A 53 7.17 -6.59 2.53
N ARG A 54 7.15 -7.22 1.35
CA ARG A 54 7.79 -6.69 0.15
C ARG A 54 7.22 -5.33 -0.22
N THR A 55 5.90 -5.15 -0.20
CA THR A 55 5.26 -3.85 -0.46
C THR A 55 5.80 -2.78 0.47
N LEU A 56 5.82 -3.01 1.79
CA LEU A 56 6.35 -2.03 2.76
C LEU A 56 7.80 -1.62 2.49
N THR A 57 8.65 -2.55 2.04
CA THR A 57 10.05 -2.23 1.71
C THR A 57 10.22 -1.45 0.40
N LEU A 58 9.21 -1.48 -0.48
CA LEU A 58 9.21 -0.73 -1.74
C LEU A 58 8.59 0.67 -1.58
N VAL A 59 7.86 0.92 -0.49
CA VAL A 59 7.30 2.25 -0.22
C VAL A 59 8.45 3.24 -0.01
N PRO A 60 8.55 4.31 -0.82
CA PRO A 60 9.58 5.31 -0.62
C PRO A 60 9.34 6.06 0.70
N PRO A 61 10.40 6.52 1.40
CA PRO A 61 10.23 7.41 2.54
C PRO A 61 9.60 8.74 2.11
N PRO A 62 8.83 9.40 2.99
CA PRO A 62 8.26 10.70 2.71
C PRO A 62 9.37 11.73 2.46
N ARG A 63 9.14 12.66 1.52
CA ARG A 63 10.12 13.69 1.16
C ARG A 63 9.63 15.10 1.43
N THR A 64 8.32 15.30 1.38
CA THR A 64 7.68 16.61 1.38
C THR A 64 6.48 16.63 2.30
N SER A 65 5.28 16.35 1.78
CA SER A 65 4.03 16.50 2.51
C SER A 65 3.84 15.46 3.61
N GLY A 66 4.50 14.30 3.53
CA GLY A 66 4.27 13.19 4.45
C GLY A 66 2.91 12.53 4.27
N ARG A 67 2.26 12.70 3.11
CA ARG A 67 0.89 12.23 2.84
C ARG A 67 0.90 11.05 1.87
N ILE A 68 0.27 9.96 2.27
CA ILE A 68 0.13 8.74 1.47
C ILE A 68 -1.33 8.29 1.37
N LEU A 69 -1.70 7.81 0.19
CA LEU A 69 -2.98 7.16 -0.08
C LEU A 69 -2.76 5.68 -0.37
N GLU A 70 -3.52 4.81 0.30
CA GLU A 70 -3.63 3.38 -0.02
C GLU A 70 -4.96 3.10 -0.71
N LEU A 71 -4.92 2.70 -1.98
CA LEU A 71 -6.08 2.25 -2.75
C LEU A 71 -6.27 0.74 -2.60
N GLY A 72 -7.52 0.30 -2.43
CA GLY A 72 -7.82 -1.08 -2.04
C GLY A 72 -7.45 -1.33 -0.57
N CYS A 73 -7.73 -0.35 0.29
CA CYS A 73 -7.27 -0.34 1.68
C CYS A 73 -8.02 -1.37 2.56
N TYR A 74 -7.36 -2.50 2.84
CA TYR A 74 -7.84 -3.54 3.76
C TYR A 74 -7.25 -3.47 5.17
N MET A 75 -6.52 -2.39 5.51
CA MET A 75 -5.90 -2.16 6.82
C MET A 75 -4.75 -3.11 7.19
N GLN A 76 -4.22 -3.89 6.24
CA GLN A 76 -3.16 -4.87 6.49
C GLN A 76 -1.77 -4.22 6.57
N ILE A 77 -1.49 -3.27 5.68
CA ILE A 77 -0.23 -2.50 5.68
C ILE A 77 -0.40 -1.08 6.19
N THR A 78 -1.63 -0.56 6.19
CA THR A 78 -1.96 0.85 6.42
C THR A 78 -1.40 1.45 7.71
N PRO A 79 -1.49 0.78 8.88
CA PRO A 79 -0.89 1.31 10.11
C PRO A 79 0.63 1.48 10.00
N PHE A 80 1.27 0.61 9.23
CA PHE A 80 2.72 0.56 9.08
C PHE A 80 3.23 1.59 8.07
N LEU A 81 2.37 2.16 7.21
CA LEU A 81 2.75 3.34 6.43
C LEU A 81 3.13 4.51 7.34
N LYS A 82 2.47 4.64 8.49
CA LYS A 82 2.84 5.61 9.53
C LYS A 82 4.00 5.12 10.40
N GLN A 83 3.88 3.92 10.98
CA GLN A 83 4.82 3.44 12.00
C GLN A 83 6.17 2.98 11.45
N PHE A 84 6.19 2.40 10.24
CA PHE A 84 7.38 1.82 9.62
C PHE A 84 7.92 2.73 8.50
N CYS A 85 7.04 3.28 7.65
CA CYS A 85 7.45 4.15 6.53
C CYS A 85 7.47 5.66 6.89
N SER A 86 7.11 6.04 8.13
CA SER A 86 7.19 7.42 8.66
C SER A 86 6.28 8.46 7.99
N TYR A 87 5.24 8.05 7.27
CA TYR A 87 4.23 8.98 6.76
C TYR A 87 3.41 9.59 7.92
N GLN A 88 3.07 10.88 7.78
CA GLN A 88 2.37 11.64 8.83
C GLN A 88 0.85 11.53 8.69
N GLU A 89 0.38 11.61 7.45
CA GLU A 89 -1.02 11.47 7.07
C GLU A 89 -1.19 10.24 6.18
N VAL A 90 -2.06 9.33 6.62
CA VAL A 90 -2.39 8.11 5.89
C VAL A 90 -3.89 8.13 5.60
N ARG A 91 -4.26 8.09 4.32
CA ARG A 91 -5.65 7.96 3.86
C ARG A 91 -5.83 6.60 3.20
N GLY A 92 -7.03 6.04 3.33
CA GLY A 92 -7.42 4.86 2.58
C GLY A 92 -8.47 5.22 1.53
N GLY A 93 -8.39 4.59 0.36
CA GLY A 93 -9.42 4.63 -0.67
C GLY A 93 -10.04 3.25 -0.86
N TYR A 94 -11.36 3.20 -0.99
CA TYR A 94 -12.09 1.96 -1.24
C TYR A 94 -13.27 2.20 -2.18
N LEU A 95 -13.67 1.15 -2.90
CA LEU A 95 -14.81 1.24 -3.81
C LEU A 95 -16.08 1.55 -3.04
N GLY A 96 -16.78 2.61 -3.46
CA GLY A 96 -18.04 3.02 -2.91
C GLY A 96 -18.52 4.34 -3.53
N PRO A 97 -19.65 4.89 -3.05
CA PRO A 97 -20.21 6.11 -3.60
C PRO A 97 -19.29 7.32 -3.38
N LEU A 98 -18.99 8.07 -4.45
CA LEU A 98 -18.18 9.29 -4.40
C LEU A 98 -18.72 10.27 -3.35
N GLY A 99 -17.81 10.78 -2.52
CA GLY A 99 -18.12 11.70 -1.42
C GLY A 99 -18.49 11.00 -0.11
N GLY A 100 -18.58 9.66 -0.12
CA GLY A 100 -18.65 8.86 1.09
C GLY A 100 -17.31 8.82 1.83
N ALA A 101 -17.35 8.80 3.15
CA ALA A 101 -16.18 8.63 3.99
C ALA A 101 -16.55 7.84 5.25
N GLU A 102 -15.74 6.84 5.59
CA GLU A 102 -15.99 5.96 6.73
C GLU A 102 -14.76 5.88 7.65
N PRO A 103 -14.92 5.95 8.98
CA PRO A 103 -13.81 5.69 9.88
C PRO A 103 -13.49 4.19 9.89
N LYS A 104 -12.23 3.84 9.65
CA LYS A 104 -11.74 2.46 9.76
C LYS A 104 -10.64 2.39 10.81
N ALA A 105 -10.70 1.35 11.64
CA ALA A 105 -9.74 1.15 12.71
C ALA A 105 -9.29 -0.30 12.84
N VAL A 106 -8.03 -0.47 13.24
CA VAL A 106 -7.41 -1.73 13.64
C VAL A 106 -6.59 -1.49 14.90
N ASN A 107 -6.20 -2.55 15.61
CA ASN A 107 -5.28 -2.43 16.73
C ASN A 107 -3.91 -2.98 16.33
N VAL A 108 -2.85 -2.33 16.81
CA VAL A 108 -1.47 -2.76 16.66
C VAL A 108 -0.86 -2.81 18.06
N ARG A 109 -0.48 -3.99 18.53
CA ARG A 109 -0.01 -4.20 19.92
C ARG A 109 -0.95 -3.60 20.97
N GLY A 110 -2.26 -3.76 20.79
CA GLY A 110 -3.29 -3.22 21.67
C GLY A 110 -3.54 -1.71 21.52
N GLN A 111 -2.81 -0.99 20.67
CA GLN A 111 -3.05 0.43 20.40
C GLN A 111 -3.94 0.61 19.17
N ARG A 112 -5.00 1.40 19.31
CA ARG A 112 -5.93 1.67 18.22
C ARG A 112 -5.32 2.63 17.19
N PHE A 113 -5.26 2.18 15.94
CA PHE A 113 -4.95 3.01 14.77
C PHE A 113 -6.23 3.24 13.98
N THR A 114 -6.53 4.50 13.64
CA THR A 114 -7.76 4.88 12.91
C THR A 114 -7.39 5.80 11.75
N ILE A 115 -8.07 5.60 10.61
CA ILE A 115 -8.00 6.48 9.43
C ILE A 115 -9.41 6.77 8.92
N THR A 116 -9.49 7.74 8.01
CA THR A 116 -10.64 7.91 7.13
C THR A 116 -10.43 7.09 5.86
N LEU A 117 -11.44 6.28 5.52
CA LEU A 117 -11.56 5.57 4.27
C LEU A 117 -12.48 6.37 3.35
N ASP A 118 -11.95 6.94 2.28
CA ASP A 118 -12.73 7.66 1.28
C ASP A 118 -13.31 6.68 0.26
N LEU A 119 -14.58 6.84 -0.04
CA LEU A 119 -15.31 5.99 -0.96
C LEU A 119 -15.40 6.67 -2.32
N PHE A 120 -14.88 6.00 -3.34
CA PHE A 120 -14.99 6.41 -4.74
C PHE A 120 -14.61 5.24 -5.66
N ASP A 121 -15.11 5.25 -6.89
CA ASP A 121 -14.67 4.35 -7.95
C ASP A 121 -13.38 4.88 -8.59
N VAL A 122 -12.24 4.27 -8.28
CA VAL A 122 -10.92 4.68 -8.77
C VAL A 122 -10.80 4.67 -10.30
N GLU A 123 -11.61 3.88 -11.00
CA GLU A 123 -11.56 3.74 -12.45
C GLU A 123 -12.39 4.79 -13.18
N ARG A 124 -13.39 5.37 -12.49
CA ARG A 124 -14.43 6.20 -13.12
C ARG A 124 -14.55 7.58 -12.52
N ASP A 125 -14.40 7.68 -11.21
CA ASP A 125 -14.62 8.92 -10.50
C ASP A 125 -13.37 9.79 -10.51
N ARG A 126 -13.60 11.10 -10.39
CA ARG A 126 -12.52 12.01 -10.03
C ARG A 126 -12.12 11.72 -8.58
N PHE A 127 -10.82 11.57 -8.33
CA PHE A 127 -10.29 11.44 -6.99
C PHE A 127 -10.76 12.62 -6.12
N PRO A 128 -11.26 12.39 -4.89
CA PRO A 128 -11.81 13.43 -4.03
C PRO A 128 -10.73 14.25 -3.32
N TYR A 129 -9.64 14.55 -4.01
CA TYR A 129 -8.48 15.29 -3.50
C TYR A 129 -7.97 16.26 -4.55
N ASP A 130 -7.30 17.32 -4.09
CA ASP A 130 -6.60 18.24 -4.99
C ASP A 130 -5.45 17.54 -5.72
N ASP A 131 -5.10 18.06 -6.90
CA ASP A 131 -3.97 17.55 -7.66
C ASP A 131 -2.66 17.70 -6.84
N GLY A 132 -1.87 16.63 -6.77
CA GLY A 132 -0.63 16.61 -5.99
C GLY A 132 -0.82 16.55 -4.47
N TYR A 133 -2.02 16.27 -3.97
CA TYR A 133 -2.29 16.16 -2.53
C TYR A 133 -1.41 15.10 -1.84
N PHE A 134 -1.23 13.94 -2.47
CA PHE A 134 -0.38 12.86 -1.97
C PHE A 134 0.97 12.85 -2.67
N GLU A 135 2.05 12.66 -1.89
CA GLU A 135 3.37 12.44 -2.48
C GLU A 135 3.58 11.00 -2.95
N THR A 136 2.81 10.05 -2.37
CA THR A 136 2.83 8.63 -2.71
C THR A 136 1.40 8.09 -2.75
N VAL A 137 1.10 7.29 -3.77
CA VAL A 137 -0.15 6.52 -3.88
C VAL A 137 0.21 5.05 -4.08
N LEU A 138 -0.35 4.17 -3.24
CA LEU A 138 -0.21 2.73 -3.35
C LEU A 138 -1.50 2.14 -3.94
N ALA A 139 -1.36 1.26 -4.93
CA ALA A 139 -2.46 0.45 -5.46
C ALA A 139 -2.23 -1.01 -5.05
N CYS A 140 -2.85 -1.45 -3.94
CA CYS A 140 -2.49 -2.73 -3.32
C CYS A 140 -3.40 -3.89 -3.70
N GLU A 141 -4.71 -3.65 -3.80
CA GLU A 141 -5.70 -4.68 -4.11
C GLU A 141 -6.72 -4.17 -5.15
N LEU A 142 -6.21 -3.58 -6.22
CA LEU A 142 -6.99 -3.24 -7.42
C LEU A 142 -6.80 -4.38 -8.44
N ILE A 143 -7.88 -4.74 -9.15
CA ILE A 143 -7.91 -5.86 -10.10
C ILE A 143 -8.36 -5.34 -11.47
#